data_AF-A0A6A4QWL0-F1
#
_entry.id   AF-A0A6A4QWL0-F1
#
_cell.length_a   1.000
_cell.length_b   1.000
_cell.length_c   1.000
_cell.angle_alpha   90.00
_cell.angle_beta   90.00
_cell.angle_gamma   90.00
#
_symmetry.space_group_name_H-M   'P 1'
#
loop_
_entity.id
_entity.type
_entity.pdbx_description
1 polymer ?
#
loop_
_entity_poly.entity_id
_entity_poly.type
_entity_poly.pdbx_seq_one_letter_code
_entity_poly.pdbx_strand_id
1 'polypeptide(L)' 'MQHIANHVVNEKLVLPIPAFNVINGGSHAGNKLAMQEFMILPVGASTFKEAMKMGVEVYHNLKVISYVIVI' A
#
# COMPACT_ATOMS: atom_id res chain seq x y z
N MET A 1 -11.29 -13.77 3.17
CA MET A 1 -10.88 -14.37 1.87
C MET A 1 -11.75 -15.55 1.46
N GLN A 2 -12.14 -16.49 2.35
CA GLN A 2 -13.13 -17.54 2.00
C GLN A 2 -14.39 -16.98 1.31
N HIS A 3 -14.87 -15.81 1.74
CA HIS A 3 -16.08 -15.21 1.18
C HIS A 3 -15.95 -14.78 -0.29
N ILE A 4 -14.78 -14.30 -0.73
CA ILE A 4 -14.54 -13.92 -2.13
C ILE A 4 -14.15 -15.17 -2.95
N ALA A 5 -13.38 -16.07 -2.35
CA ALA A 5 -12.93 -17.33 -2.96
C ALA A 5 -14.07 -18.17 -3.53
N ASN A 6 -15.22 -18.20 -2.86
CA ASN A 6 -16.39 -18.97 -3.28
C ASN A 6 -17.05 -18.45 -4.59
N HIS A 7 -16.65 -17.28 -5.08
CA HIS A 7 -17.23 -16.63 -6.26
C HIS A 7 -16.23 -16.45 -7.41
N VAL A 8 -15.01 -17.00 -7.30
CA VAL A 8 -13.98 -16.88 -8.34
C VAL A 8 -13.79 -18.24 -9.02
N VAL A 9 -13.77 -18.25 -10.35
CA VAL A 9 -13.63 -19.46 -11.20
C VAL A 9 -12.20 -20.04 -11.16
N ASN A 10 -11.26 -19.34 -10.53
CA ASN A 10 -9.84 -19.69 -10.59
C ASN A 10 -9.48 -20.68 -9.47
N GLU A 11 -8.95 -21.84 -9.86
CA GLU A 11 -8.60 -22.94 -8.93
C GLU A 11 -7.45 -22.58 -7.99
N LYS A 12 -6.59 -21.63 -8.38
CA LYS A 12 -5.44 -21.21 -7.58
C LYS A 12 -5.61 -19.78 -7.08
N LEU A 13 -5.85 -19.65 -5.78
CA LEU A 13 -5.89 -18.37 -5.09
C LEU A 13 -4.47 -17.89 -4.77
N VAL A 14 -4.16 -16.67 -5.20
CA VAL A 14 -2.91 -15.97 -4.88
C VAL A 14 -3.26 -14.62 -4.27
N LEU A 15 -2.58 -14.26 -3.18
CA LEU A 15 -2.71 -12.93 -2.59
C LEU A 15 -1.78 -11.96 -3.32
N PRO A 16 -2.27 -10.80 -3.78
CA PRO A 16 -1.43 -9.82 -4.44
C PRO A 16 -0.47 -9.17 -3.43
N ILE A 17 0.65 -8.66 -3.93
CA ILE A 17 1.48 -7.74 -3.17
C ILE A 17 0.69 -6.42 -3.03
N PRO A 18 0.44 -5.93 -1.80
CA PRO A 18 -0.24 -4.66 -1.61
C PRO A 18 0.66 -3.51 -2.09
N ALA A 19 0.08 -2.56 -2.81
CA ALA A 19 0.71 -1.27 -3.09
C ALA A 19 0.15 -0.24 -2.11
N PHE A 20 1.02 0.32 -1.27
CA PHE A 20 0.63 1.35 -0.31
C PHE A 20 0.98 2.72 -0.88
N ASN A 21 -0.02 3.53 -1.22
CA ASN A 21 0.21 4.93 -1.52
C ASN A 21 0.53 5.66 -0.21
N VAL A 22 1.77 6.13 -0.07
CA VAL A 22 2.27 6.75 1.17
C VAL A 22 2.47 8.25 1.06
N ILE A 23 2.49 8.81 -0.15
CA ILE A 23 2.59 10.26 -0.37
C ILE A 23 1.69 10.62 -1.55
N ASN A 24 0.76 11.54 -1.31
CA ASN A 24 -0.02 12.16 -2.37
C ASN A 24 0.67 13.42 -2.90
N GLY A 25 0.57 13.63 -4.20
CA GLY A 25 0.89 14.87 -4.89
C GLY A 25 -0.18 15.19 -5.93
N GLY A 26 0.15 16.06 -6.88
CA GLY A 26 -0.73 16.47 -7.96
C GLY A 26 -2.07 17.02 -7.47
N SER A 27 -3.15 16.65 -8.16
CA SER A 27 -4.51 17.05 -7.84
C SER A 27 -5.01 16.54 -6.47
N HIS A 28 -4.35 15.56 -5.86
CA HIS A 28 -4.79 14.95 -4.60
C HIS A 28 -4.24 15.63 -3.33
N ALA A 29 -3.21 16.46 -3.42
CA ALA A 29 -2.51 16.95 -2.22
C ALA A 29 -2.26 18.46 -2.13
N GLY A 30 -2.62 19.26 -3.15
CA GLY A 30 -2.49 20.72 -3.11
C GLY A 30 -1.07 21.25 -2.87
N ASN A 31 -0.05 20.40 -3.05
CA ASN A 31 1.36 20.71 -2.80
C ASN A 31 2.12 20.82 -4.14
N LYS A 32 3.44 21.07 -4.08
CA LYS A 32 4.28 21.26 -5.27
C LYS A 32 4.69 19.95 -5.97
N LEU A 33 4.32 18.79 -5.44
CA LEU A 33 4.66 17.51 -6.08
C LEU A 33 3.78 17.34 -7.32
N ALA A 34 4.40 17.16 -8.48
CA ALA A 34 3.66 16.98 -9.73
C ALA A 34 3.07 15.56 -9.87
N MET A 35 3.75 14.56 -9.32
CA MET A 35 3.31 13.15 -9.36
C MET A 35 2.17 12.93 -8.36
N GLN A 36 1.15 12.18 -8.78
CA GLN A 36 -0.08 12.03 -8.00
C GLN A 36 0.11 11.10 -6.79
N GLU A 37 0.85 10.00 -6.95
CA GLU A 37 0.93 8.93 -5.94
C GLU A 37 2.35 8.37 -5.92
N PHE A 38 2.91 8.23 -4.72
CA PHE A 38 4.17 7.53 -4.49
C PHE A 38 3.87 6.30 -3.64
N MET A 39 4.11 5.13 -4.23
CA MET A 39 3.75 3.86 -3.63
C MET A 39 4.97 3.09 -3.15
N ILE A 40 4.80 2.34 -2.07
CA ILE A 40 5.73 1.30 -1.63
C ILE A 40 5.09 -0.07 -1.79
N LEU A 41 5.90 -1.05 -2.20
CA LEU A 41 5.48 -2.44 -2.39
C LEU A 41 6.42 -3.35 -1.57
N PRO A 42 5.91 -4.12 -0.59
CA PRO A 42 6.71 -5.02 0.23
C PRO A 42 6.99 -6.34 -0.50
N VAL A 43 7.76 -6.28 -1.59
CA VAL A 43 8.03 -7.43 -2.48
C VAL A 43 8.78 -8.59 -1.80
N GLY A 44 9.43 -8.34 -0.66
CA GLY A 44 10.16 -9.34 0.11
C GLY A 44 9.36 -10.06 1.20
N ALA A 45 8.08 -9.71 1.40
CA ALA A 45 7.25 -10.34 2.44
C ALA A 45 6.90 -11.79 2.07
N SER A 46 6.97 -12.69 3.05
CA SER A 46 6.63 -14.12 2.88
C SER A 46 5.12 -14.37 2.95
N THR A 47 4.36 -13.44 3.53
CA THR A 47 2.90 -13.53 3.63
C THR A 47 2.24 -12.17 3.44
N PHE A 48 0.95 -12.16 3.06
CA PHE A 48 0.18 -10.91 3.00
C PHE A 48 0.10 -10.21 4.37
N LYS A 49 0.02 -10.95 5.48
CA LYS A 49 0.03 -10.38 6.83
C LYS A 49 1.35 -9.65 7.12
N GLU A 50 2.47 -10.23 6.71
CA GLU A 50 3.78 -9.59 6.82
C GLU A 50 3.89 -8.37 5.92
N ALA A 51 3.41 -8.45 4.67
CA ALA A 51 3.34 -7.32 3.76
C ALA A 51 2.57 -6.13 4.35
N MET A 52 1.43 -6.40 5.00
CA MET A 52 0.65 -5.39 5.73
C MET A 52 1.43 -4.79 6.89
N LYS A 53 2.11 -5.61 7.70
CA LYS A 53 2.94 -5.13 8.82
C LYS A 53 4.05 -4.20 8.32
N MET A 54 4.78 -4.61 7.27
CA MET A 54 5.84 -3.80 6.66
C MET A 54 5.30 -2.46 6.14
N GLY A 55 4.18 -2.46 5.43
CA GLY A 55 3.56 -1.23 4.92
C GLY A 55 3.16 -0.26 6.04
N VAL A 56 2.56 -0.78 7.11
CA VAL A 56 2.13 0.01 8.28
C VAL A 56 3.32 0.59 9.05
N GLU A 57 4.39 -0.18 9.24
CA GLU A 57 5.61 0.32 9.88
C GLU A 57 6.26 1.44 9.08
N VAL A 58 6.35 1.31 7.75
CA VAL A 58 6.85 2.39 6.90
C VAL A 58 5.94 3.62 6.96
N TYR A 59 4.62 3.45 6.90
CA TYR A 59 3.65 4.55 7.04
C TYR A 59 3.87 5.34 8.34
N HIS A 60 3.95 4.67 9.48
CA HIS A 60 4.13 5.34 10.78
C HIS A 60 5.48 6.03 10.89
N ASN A 61 6.54 5.43 10.37
CA ASN A 61 7.87 6.06 10.35
C ASN A 61 7.90 7.30 9.44
N LEU A 62 7.26 7.23 8.26
CA LEU A 62 7.18 8.36 7.33
C LEU A 62 6.39 9.53 7.93
N LYS A 63 5.30 9.24 8.67
CA LYS A 63 4.49 10.25 9.36
C LYS A 63 5.29 11.05 10.41
N VAL A 64 6.30 10.45 11.03
CA VAL A 64 7.17 11.15 11.99
C VAL A 64 8.17 12.08 11.28
N ILE A 65 8.65 11.68 10.11
CA ILE A 65 9.76 12.35 9.40
C ILE A 65 9.26 13.45 8.45
N SER A 66 8.06 13.30 7.88
CA SER A 66 7.54 14.20 6.85
C SER A 66 6.33 15.02 7.29
N TYR A 67 6.32 16.31 6.93
CA TYR A 67 5.13 17.19 6.97
C TYR A 67 4.16 16.94 5.81
N VAL A 68 4.48 16.00 4.92
CA VAL A 68 3.66 15.66 3.76
C VAL A 68 2.56 14.71 4.20
N ILE A 69 1.36 14.89 3.64
CA ILE A 69 0.17 14.10 3.95
C ILE A 69 0.43 12.64 3.53
N VAL A 70 0.60 11.80 4.55
CA VAL A 70 0.54 10.34 4.45
C VAL A 70 -0.93 9.97 4.68
N ILE A 71 -1.59 9.34 3.70
CA ILE A 71 -3.00 8.90 3.79
C ILE A 71 -3.13 7.68 4.68
#